data_AF-A0AAV8ZCB1-F1
#
_entry.id   AF-A0AAV8ZCB1-F1
#
_cell.length_a   1.000
_cell.length_b   1.000
_cell.length_c   1.000
_cell.angle_alpha   90.00
_cell.angle_beta   90.00
_cell.angle_gamma   90.00
#
_symmetry.space_group_name_H-M   'P 1'
#
loop_
_entity.id
_entity.type
_entity.pdbx_description
1 polymer ?
#
loop_
_entity_poly.entity_id
_entity_poly.type
_entity_poly.pdbx_seq_one_letter_code
_entity_poly.pdbx_strand_id
1 'polypeptide(L)'
;MFGLEEEVWSCQYETVRKLRTLFGRNEAPSAPSVRKFLRKVRETDMLMDNRSHPRARAVRTAERIAIVAQSVRENPRTSTRHRAQFNGSRTSLRRILHKDLGLFASKLRLTQEVKENDHPLRYRFSAWALNKHSSPTYLVVLLLSYNRKKSEDTGVVRSAPNYADNIRRIP
;
A
#
# COMPACT_ATOMS: atom_id res chain seq x y z
N MET A 1 48.98 8.97 34.37
CA MET A 1 47.74 8.87 33.56
C MET A 1 47.50 10.20 32.82
N PHE A 2 48.49 10.70 32.06
CA PHE A 2 48.48 12.04 31.43
C PHE A 2 48.83 12.02 29.92
N GLY A 3 49.16 10.86 29.33
CA GLY A 3 49.66 10.78 27.95
C GLY A 3 48.58 10.69 26.86
N LEU A 4 47.37 10.23 27.18
CA LEU A 4 46.32 10.01 26.17
C LEU A 4 45.65 11.29 25.69
N GLU A 5 45.74 12.39 26.46
CA GLU A 5 45.16 13.67 26.03
C GLU A 5 46.08 14.38 25.04
N GLU A 6 47.40 14.38 25.25
CA GLU A 6 48.35 15.08 24.37
C GLU A 6 48.43 14.49 22.95
N GLU A 7 48.40 13.17 22.81
CA GLU A 7 48.39 12.50 21.49
C GLU A 7 47.12 12.83 20.68
N VAL A 8 45.98 12.92 21.34
CA VAL A 8 44.68 13.25 20.72
C VAL A 8 44.65 14.72 20.28
N TRP A 9 45.25 15.61 21.06
CA TRP A 9 45.35 17.03 20.74
C TRP A 9 46.22 17.27 19.48
N SER A 10 47.36 16.58 19.33
CA SER A 10 48.21 16.71 18.14
C SER A 10 47.52 16.19 16.86
N CYS A 11 46.94 14.99 16.93
CA CYS A 11 46.24 14.36 15.80
C CYS A 11 45.05 15.18 15.29
N GLN A 12 44.33 15.87 16.19
CA GLN A 12 43.20 16.72 15.84
C GLN A 12 43.59 17.91 14.97
N TYR A 13 44.66 18.64 15.32
CA TYR A 13 45.05 19.83 14.56
C TYR A 13 45.62 19.50 13.19
N GLU A 14 46.37 18.40 13.07
CA GLU A 14 46.83 17.89 11.78
C GLU A 14 45.66 17.49 10.88
N THR A 15 44.67 16.81 11.45
CA THR A 15 43.45 16.40 10.72
C THR A 15 42.68 17.63 10.23
N VAL A 16 42.45 18.63 11.09
CA VAL A 16 41.78 19.88 10.69
C VAL A 16 42.58 20.63 9.63
N ARG A 17 43.91 20.66 9.71
CA ARG A 17 44.77 21.30 8.71
C ARG A 17 44.62 20.63 7.34
N LYS A 18 44.65 19.30 7.29
CA LYS A 18 44.42 18.52 6.06
C LYS A 18 42.99 18.70 5.52
N LEU A 19 41.98 18.75 6.40
CA LEU A 19 40.60 19.01 5.99
C LEU A 19 40.43 20.43 5.41
N ARG A 20 41.10 21.43 5.99
CA ARG A 20 41.10 22.81 5.46
C ARG A 20 41.78 22.94 4.11
N THR A 21 42.80 22.13 3.82
CA THR A 21 43.41 22.09 2.48
C THR A 21 42.51 21.41 1.45
N LEU A 22 41.69 20.43 1.86
CA LEU A 22 40.82 19.68 0.95
C LEU A 22 39.47 20.38 0.69
N PHE A 23 38.83 20.91 1.73
CA PHE A 23 37.49 21.50 1.68
C PHE A 23 37.51 23.04 1.72
N GLY A 24 38.66 23.67 1.94
CA GLY A 24 38.76 25.12 2.13
C GLY A 24 38.42 25.57 3.55
N ARG A 25 38.74 26.83 3.88
CA ARG A 25 38.71 27.36 5.25
C ARG A 25 37.30 27.36 5.88
N ASN A 26 36.27 27.60 5.08
CA ASN A 26 34.89 27.81 5.58
C ASN A 26 34.04 26.54 5.58
N GLU A 27 34.39 25.55 4.76
CA GLU A 27 33.63 24.29 4.66
C GLU A 27 34.26 23.17 5.49
N ALA A 28 35.50 23.33 5.93
CA ALA A 28 36.17 22.36 6.77
C ALA A 28 35.51 22.25 8.17
N PRO A 29 35.32 21.02 8.69
CA PRO A 29 34.81 20.80 10.04
C PRO A 29 35.62 21.51 11.12
N SER A 30 34.92 22.02 12.13
CA SER A 30 35.55 22.66 13.28
C SER A 30 36.39 21.66 14.09
N ALA A 31 37.44 22.14 14.75
CA ALA A 31 38.30 21.29 15.57
C ALA A 31 37.49 20.51 16.64
N PRO A 32 36.54 21.12 17.37
CA PRO A 32 35.67 20.38 18.30
C PRO A 32 34.85 19.26 17.62
N SER A 33 34.36 19.49 16.40
CA SER A 33 33.62 18.49 15.63
C SER A 33 34.49 17.28 15.28
N VAL A 34 35.73 17.53 14.82
CA VAL A 34 36.71 16.48 14.53
C VAL A 34 37.05 15.69 15.79
N ARG A 35 37.25 16.36 16.93
CA ARG A 35 37.50 15.68 18.21
C ARG A 35 36.33 14.78 18.62
N LYS A 36 35.10 15.30 18.55
CA LYS A 36 33.89 14.53 18.89
C LYS A 36 33.75 13.31 17.97
N PHE A 37 34.07 13.47 16.69
CA PHE A 37 34.05 12.39 15.71
C PHE A 37 35.11 11.33 16.01
N LEU A 38 36.38 11.72 16.19
CA LEU A 38 37.48 10.79 16.50
C LEU A 38 37.22 10.02 17.79
N ARG A 39 36.68 10.69 18.82
CA ARG A 39 36.26 10.03 20.05
C ARG A 39 35.16 9.00 19.80
N LYS A 40 34.13 9.34 19.02
CA LYS A 40 33.04 8.40 18.67
C LYS A 40 33.57 7.18 17.90
N VAL A 41 34.47 7.40 16.95
CA VAL A 41 35.11 6.30 16.20
C VAL A 41 35.91 5.43 17.15
N ARG A 42 36.70 6.00 18.07
CA ARG A 42 37.49 5.19 19.01
C ARG A 42 36.65 4.41 20.02
N GLU A 43 35.51 4.97 20.43
CA GLU A 43 34.63 4.36 21.44
C GLU A 43 33.67 3.32 20.85
N THR A 44 33.16 3.52 19.63
CA THR A 44 32.10 2.69 19.04
C THR A 44 32.53 2.01 17.73
N ASP A 45 33.69 2.35 17.16
CA ASP A 45 34.15 1.96 15.81
C ASP A 45 33.13 2.26 14.69
N MET A 46 32.22 3.18 14.94
CA MET A 46 31.16 3.58 14.01
C MET A 46 31.40 4.99 13.47
N LEU A 47 31.44 5.08 12.15
CA LEU A 47 31.51 6.37 11.44
C LEU A 47 30.16 7.12 11.52
N MET A 48 29.05 6.39 11.53
CA MET A 48 27.72 6.97 11.51
C MET A 48 27.18 7.25 12.90
N ASP A 49 26.43 8.34 13.04
CA ASP A 49 25.76 8.65 14.30
C ASP A 49 24.69 7.59 14.58
N ASN A 50 24.64 7.15 15.84
CA ASN A 50 23.54 6.31 16.29
C ASN A 50 22.23 7.04 16.01
N ARG A 51 21.36 6.37 15.26
CA ARG A 51 20.04 6.88 14.93
C ARG A 51 19.36 7.22 16.26
N SER A 52 19.03 8.50 16.45
CA SER A 52 18.41 8.99 17.69
C SER A 52 17.27 8.05 18.09
N HIS A 53 17.19 7.72 19.39
CA HIS A 53 16.23 6.76 19.90
C HIS A 53 14.83 7.07 19.35
N PRO A 54 14.07 6.05 18.92
CA PRO A 54 12.76 6.29 18.33
C PRO A 54 11.90 7.07 19.32
N ARG A 55 11.43 8.25 18.90
CA ARG A 55 10.56 9.10 19.73
C ARG A 55 9.39 8.27 20.23
N ALA A 56 9.26 8.15 21.56
CA ALA A 56 8.20 7.38 22.18
C ALA A 56 6.82 7.84 21.68
N ARG A 57 6.03 6.91 21.15
CA ARG A 57 4.71 7.19 20.58
C ARG A 57 3.65 7.09 21.67
N ALA A 58 3.50 8.13 22.49
CA ALA A 58 2.61 8.13 23.67
C ALA A 58 1.17 7.67 23.39
N VAL A 59 0.67 7.84 22.17
CA VAL A 59 -0.74 7.55 21.81
C VAL A 59 -0.92 6.18 21.12
N ARG A 60 0.15 5.54 20.62
CA ARG A 60 0.08 4.24 19.90
C ARG A 60 0.69 3.14 20.77
N THR A 61 0.14 2.96 21.97
CA THR A 61 0.49 1.85 22.86
C THR A 61 -0.13 0.55 22.35
N ALA A 62 0.48 -0.59 22.69
CA ALA A 62 -0.01 -1.90 22.26
C ALA A 62 -1.45 -2.17 22.72
N GLU A 63 -1.78 -1.80 23.96
CA GLU A 63 -3.12 -1.88 24.53
C GLU A 63 -4.15 -1.11 23.69
N ARG A 64 -3.82 0.14 23.32
CA ARG A 64 -4.74 0.99 22.56
C ARG A 64 -4.93 0.49 21.13
N ILE A 65 -3.88 -0.10 20.53
CA ILE A 65 -3.99 -0.79 19.25
C ILE A 65 -4.94 -1.98 19.37
N ALA A 66 -4.82 -2.78 20.43
CA ALA A 66 -5.69 -3.94 20.67
C ALA A 66 -7.17 -3.53 20.87
N ILE A 67 -7.43 -2.48 21.65
CA ILE A 67 -8.80 -1.94 21.84
C ILE A 67 -9.40 -1.49 20.51
N VAL A 68 -8.64 -0.74 19.71
CA VAL A 68 -9.11 -0.27 18.40
C VAL A 68 -9.34 -1.45 17.45
N ALA A 69 -8.45 -2.45 17.45
CA ALA A 69 -8.58 -3.65 16.62
C ALA A 69 -9.85 -4.44 16.97
N GLN A 70 -10.11 -4.64 18.26
CA GLN A 70 -11.30 -5.33 18.74
C GLN A 70 -12.57 -4.57 18.37
N SER A 71 -12.59 -3.25 18.59
CA SER A 71 -13.71 -2.40 18.21
C SER A 71 -14.02 -2.49 16.70
N VAL A 72 -12.98 -2.57 15.85
CA VAL A 72 -13.17 -2.72 14.39
C VAL A 72 -13.75 -4.08 14.03
N ARG A 73 -13.31 -5.14 14.72
CA ARG A 73 -13.80 -6.51 14.51
C ARG A 73 -15.29 -6.63 14.86
N GLU A 74 -15.69 -6.06 15.98
CA GLU A 74 -17.10 -6.08 16.44
C GLU A 74 -18.01 -5.28 15.51
N ASN A 75 -17.57 -4.09 15.10
CA ASN A 75 -18.39 -3.16 14.35
C ASN A 75 -17.63 -2.60 13.14
N PRO A 76 -17.48 -3.35 12.04
CA PRO A 76 -16.63 -2.96 10.91
C PRO A 76 -17.19 -1.78 10.11
N ARG A 77 -18.51 -1.58 10.11
CA ARG A 77 -19.19 -0.51 9.35
C ARG A 77 -19.16 0.84 10.05
N THR A 78 -18.69 0.91 11.28
CA THR A 78 -18.67 2.14 12.06
C THR A 78 -17.68 3.14 11.49
N SER A 79 -18.17 4.36 11.24
CA SER A 79 -17.34 5.44 10.71
C SER A 79 -16.19 5.81 11.66
N THR A 80 -15.07 6.22 11.07
CA THR A 80 -13.91 6.74 11.80
C THR A 80 -14.28 7.91 12.72
N ARG A 81 -15.28 8.73 12.34
CA ARG A 81 -15.74 9.86 13.14
C ARG A 81 -16.44 9.38 14.41
N HIS A 82 -17.37 8.42 14.29
CA HIS A 82 -18.07 7.88 15.45
C HIS A 82 -17.12 7.11 16.36
N ARG A 83 -16.27 6.24 15.80
CA ARG A 83 -15.30 5.45 16.57
C ARG A 83 -14.34 6.32 17.39
N ALA A 84 -13.96 7.49 16.87
CA ALA A 84 -13.06 8.41 17.57
C ALA A 84 -13.67 8.99 18.86
N GLN A 85 -15.00 9.09 18.98
CA GLN A 85 -15.63 9.59 20.21
C GLN A 85 -15.22 8.77 21.45
N PHE A 86 -15.00 7.47 21.28
CA PHE A 86 -14.59 6.56 22.36
C PHE A 86 -13.09 6.25 22.39
N ASN A 87 -12.38 6.49 21.28
CA ASN A 87 -10.98 6.09 21.12
C ASN A 87 -10.00 7.28 21.04
N GLY A 88 -10.49 8.50 21.32
CA GLY A 88 -9.73 9.74 21.36
C GLY A 88 -9.57 10.42 20.00
N SER A 89 -8.39 10.97 19.71
CA SER A 89 -8.23 11.80 18.50
C SER A 89 -8.42 11.01 17.20
N ARG A 90 -9.22 11.58 16.28
CA ARG A 90 -9.44 11.05 14.92
C ARG A 90 -8.14 10.84 14.15
N THR A 91 -7.14 11.71 14.33
CA THR A 91 -5.86 11.59 13.60
C THR A 91 -5.04 10.41 14.09
N SER A 92 -5.02 10.18 15.41
CA SER A 92 -4.36 9.02 16.01
C SER A 92 -5.07 7.72 15.64
N LEU A 93 -6.39 7.69 15.70
CA LEU A 93 -7.18 6.54 15.26
C LEU A 93 -6.92 6.21 13.78
N ARG A 94 -6.91 7.22 12.90
CA ARG A 94 -6.57 7.03 11.48
C ARG A 94 -5.16 6.45 11.31
N ARG A 95 -4.18 6.91 12.09
CA ARG A 95 -2.81 6.35 12.05
C ARG A 95 -2.78 4.89 12.53
N ILE A 96 -3.52 4.53 13.56
CA ILE A 96 -3.62 3.15 14.05
C ILE A 96 -4.23 2.26 12.95
N LEU A 97 -5.36 2.68 12.38
CA LEU A 97 -6.02 1.94 11.31
C LEU A 97 -5.10 1.68 10.12
N HIS A 98 -4.43 2.72 9.61
CA HIS A 98 -3.60 2.58 8.40
C HIS A 98 -2.20 2.00 8.65
N LYS A 99 -1.53 2.37 9.74
CA LYS A 99 -0.11 2.03 9.96
C LYS A 99 0.10 0.82 10.85
N ASP A 100 -0.78 0.55 11.81
CA ASP A 100 -0.66 -0.59 12.71
C ASP A 100 -1.51 -1.78 12.21
N LEU A 101 -2.75 -1.51 11.79
CA LEU A 101 -3.69 -2.55 11.37
C LEU A 101 -3.73 -2.79 9.86
N GLY A 102 -3.12 -1.91 9.05
CA GLY A 102 -3.12 -2.03 7.59
C GLY A 102 -4.51 -1.93 6.95
N LEU A 103 -5.48 -1.33 7.65
CA LEU A 103 -6.85 -1.21 7.20
C LEU A 103 -7.02 0.04 6.34
N PHE A 104 -7.62 -0.15 5.18
CA PHE A 104 -8.01 0.92 4.26
C PHE A 104 -9.53 0.96 4.16
N ALA A 105 -10.06 2.15 3.88
CA ALA A 105 -11.49 2.28 3.62
C ALA A 105 -11.83 1.46 2.36
N SER A 106 -12.54 0.36 2.55
CA SER A 106 -13.03 -0.46 1.45
C SER A 106 -14.00 0.37 0.60
N LYS A 107 -13.90 0.24 -0.72
CA LYS A 107 -14.87 0.86 -1.63
C LYS A 107 -16.26 0.30 -1.31
N LEU A 108 -17.21 1.17 -0.99
CA LEU A 108 -18.61 0.79 -0.86
C LEU A 108 -19.09 0.29 -2.23
N ARG A 109 -19.26 -1.03 -2.36
CA ARG A 109 -19.87 -1.64 -3.53
C ARG A 109 -21.36 -1.73 -3.21
N LEU A 110 -22.17 -0.92 -3.90
CA LEU A 110 -23.63 -1.10 -3.92
C LEU A 110 -23.90 -2.46 -4.55
N THR A 111 -24.27 -3.43 -3.72
CA THR A 111 -24.66 -4.76 -4.15
C THR A 111 -26.17 -4.87 -4.14
N GLN A 112 -26.73 -5.47 -5.19
CA GLN A 112 -28.13 -5.90 -5.19
C GLN A 112 -28.36 -6.84 -4.00
N GLU A 113 -29.49 -6.64 -3.30
CA GLU A 113 -29.91 -7.53 -2.22
C GLU A 113 -30.05 -8.97 -2.75
N VAL A 114 -29.41 -9.92 -2.06
CA VAL A 114 -29.45 -11.33 -2.43
C VAL A 114 -30.67 -11.96 -1.75
N LYS A 115 -31.65 -12.36 -2.55
CA LYS A 115 -32.83 -13.08 -2.05
C LYS A 115 -32.47 -14.54 -1.76
N GLU A 116 -33.22 -15.21 -0.90
CA GLU A 116 -32.98 -16.61 -0.53
C GLU A 116 -32.94 -17.54 -1.75
N ASN A 117 -33.80 -17.29 -2.75
CA ASN A 117 -33.84 -18.05 -4.00
C ASN A 117 -32.72 -17.70 -4.99
N ASP A 118 -31.99 -16.59 -4.82
CA ASP A 118 -30.95 -16.20 -5.76
C ASP A 118 -29.77 -17.18 -5.73
N HIS A 119 -29.45 -17.71 -4.56
CA HIS A 119 -28.31 -18.62 -4.41
C HIS A 119 -28.45 -19.91 -5.23
N PRO A 120 -29.56 -20.68 -5.11
CA PRO A 120 -29.76 -21.87 -5.92
C PRO A 120 -29.92 -21.56 -7.42
N LEU A 121 -30.55 -20.44 -7.78
CA LEU A 121 -30.70 -20.04 -9.18
C LEU A 121 -29.36 -19.67 -9.83
N ARG A 122 -28.53 -18.87 -9.14
CA ARG A 122 -27.19 -18.49 -9.61
C ARG A 122 -26.29 -19.71 -9.75
N TYR A 123 -26.35 -20.63 -8.79
CA TYR A 123 -25.61 -21.89 -8.85
C TYR A 123 -26.05 -22.78 -10.02
N ARG A 124 -27.35 -22.95 -10.23
CA ARG A 124 -27.88 -23.71 -11.37
C ARG A 124 -27.47 -23.08 -12.70
N PHE A 125 -27.56 -21.75 -12.79
CA PHE A 125 -27.13 -21.02 -13.98
C PHE A 125 -25.62 -21.19 -14.24
N SER A 126 -24.77 -21.05 -13.22
CA SER A 126 -23.32 -21.22 -13.39
C SER A 126 -22.95 -22.65 -13.76
N ALA A 127 -23.56 -23.66 -13.14
CA ALA A 127 -23.35 -25.06 -13.51
C ALA A 127 -23.80 -25.38 -14.94
N TRP A 128 -24.97 -24.86 -15.34
CA TRP A 128 -25.45 -24.97 -16.72
C TRP A 128 -24.52 -24.27 -17.72
N ALA A 129 -24.09 -23.06 -17.41
CA ALA A 129 -23.19 -22.28 -18.26
C ALA A 129 -21.86 -23.02 -18.44
N LEU A 130 -21.27 -23.53 -17.34
CA LEU A 130 -20.03 -24.29 -17.37
C LEU A 130 -20.14 -25.54 -18.27
N ASN A 131 -21.22 -26.29 -18.14
CA ASN A 131 -21.48 -27.48 -18.98
C ASN A 131 -21.67 -27.12 -20.46
N LYS A 132 -22.30 -25.98 -20.75
CA LYS A 132 -22.50 -25.50 -22.13
C LYS A 132 -21.25 -24.90 -22.76
N HIS A 133 -20.38 -24.25 -21.98
CA HIS A 133 -19.12 -23.66 -22.45
C HIS A 133 -18.10 -24.69 -22.94
N SER A 134 -18.25 -25.97 -22.58
CA SER A 134 -17.46 -27.06 -23.16
C SER A 134 -17.79 -27.34 -24.64
N SER A 135 -18.90 -26.80 -25.15
CA SER A 135 -19.30 -26.94 -26.55
C SER A 135 -18.87 -25.70 -27.36
N PRO A 136 -18.00 -25.83 -28.38
CA PRO A 136 -17.44 -24.68 -29.13
C PRO A 136 -18.49 -23.84 -29.88
N THR A 137 -19.67 -24.40 -30.16
CA THR A 137 -20.81 -23.67 -30.75
C THR A 137 -21.42 -22.64 -29.81
N TYR A 138 -21.23 -22.76 -28.49
CA TYR A 138 -21.89 -21.89 -27.52
C TYR A 138 -21.35 -20.46 -27.51
N LEU A 139 -20.04 -20.27 -27.74
CA LEU A 139 -19.42 -18.95 -27.81
C LEU A 139 -19.92 -18.15 -29.02
N VAL A 140 -20.21 -18.82 -30.14
CA VAL A 140 -20.76 -18.19 -31.35
C VAL A 140 -22.17 -17.68 -31.10
N VAL A 141 -23.03 -18.46 -30.46
CA VAL A 141 -24.41 -18.04 -30.10
C VAL A 141 -24.40 -16.91 -29.07
N LEU A 142 -23.46 -16.93 -28.12
CA LEU A 142 -23.34 -15.91 -27.09
C LEU A 142 -22.82 -14.58 -27.67
N LEU A 143 -21.88 -14.62 -28.62
CA LEU A 143 -21.43 -13.45 -29.38
C LEU A 143 -22.54 -12.90 -30.30
N LEU A 144 -23.30 -13.76 -30.99
CA LEU A 144 -24.41 -13.33 -31.85
C LEU A 144 -25.54 -12.69 -31.04
N SER A 145 -25.89 -13.25 -29.88
CA SER A 145 -26.92 -12.67 -28.99
C SER A 145 -26.46 -11.37 -28.33
N TYR A 146 -25.18 -11.26 -27.95
CA TYR A 146 -24.63 -10.01 -27.42
C TYR A 146 -24.62 -8.88 -28.45
N ASN A 147 -24.27 -9.18 -29.70
CA ASN A 147 -24.28 -8.20 -30.79
C ASN A 147 -25.71 -7.74 -31.17
N ARG A 148 -26.70 -8.65 -31.11
CA ARG A 148 -28.11 -8.31 -31.35
C ARG A 148 -28.66 -7.35 -30.29
N LYS A 149 -28.39 -7.60 -29.01
CA LYS A 149 -28.87 -6.74 -27.92
C LYS A 149 -28.24 -5.33 -27.98
N LYS A 150 -26.96 -5.27 -28.37
CA LYS A 150 -26.25 -4.00 -28.58
C LYS A 150 -26.82 -3.16 -29.73
N SER A 151 -27.37 -3.78 -30.78
CA SER A 151 -28.07 -3.06 -31.86
C SER A 151 -29.46 -2.56 -31.46
N GLU A 152 -30.16 -3.29 -30.58
CA GLU A 152 -31.48 -2.90 -30.05
C GLU A 152 -31.36 -1.69 -29.11
N ASP A 153 -30.32 -1.65 -28.26
CA ASP A 153 -30.07 -0.53 -27.33
C ASP A 153 -29.52 0.75 -28.01
N THR A 154 -28.97 0.65 -29.23
CA THR A 154 -28.35 1.78 -29.95
C THR A 154 -29.17 2.29 -31.15
N GLY A 155 -30.28 1.63 -31.50
CA GLY A 155 -31.18 2.05 -32.58
C GLY A 155 -30.59 1.94 -34.01
N VAL A 156 -29.36 1.46 -34.16
CA VAL A 156 -28.70 1.31 -35.46
C VAL A 156 -28.83 -0.15 -35.93
N VAL A 157 -29.82 -0.41 -36.79
CA VAL A 157 -29.93 -1.68 -37.53
C VAL A 157 -28.81 -1.72 -38.56
N ARG A 158 -27.65 -2.28 -38.19
CA ARG A 158 -26.65 -2.66 -39.19
C ARG A 158 -27.16 -3.94 -39.85
N SER A 159 -27.67 -3.82 -41.08
CA SER A 159 -27.95 -4.97 -41.95
C SER A 159 -26.74 -5.90 -41.91
N ALA A 160 -26.93 -7.11 -41.38
CA ALA A 160 -25.89 -8.11 -41.36
C ALA A 160 -25.58 -8.50 -42.81
N PRO A 161 -24.31 -8.54 -43.24
CA PRO A 161 -23.99 -9.06 -44.56
C PRO A 161 -24.53 -10.47 -44.68
N ASN A 162 -25.29 -10.72 -45.75
CA ASN A 162 -26.01 -11.97 -45.98
C ASN A 162 -24.99 -13.10 -46.20
N TYR A 163 -24.61 -13.80 -45.12
CA TYR A 163 -23.65 -14.89 -45.15
C TYR A 163 -24.20 -16.16 -45.86
N ALA A 164 -25.46 -16.15 -46.28
CA ALA A 164 -26.08 -17.26 -47.00
C ALA A 164 -25.49 -17.49 -48.41
N ASP A 165 -24.83 -16.48 -49.00
CA ASP A 165 -24.25 -16.59 -50.35
C ASP A 165 -22.85 -17.24 -50.36
N ASN A 166 -22.18 -17.34 -49.21
CA ASN A 166 -20.81 -17.89 -49.12
C ASN A 166 -20.74 -19.41 -48.85
N ILE A 167 -21.87 -20.09 -48.69
CA ILE A 167 -21.92 -21.55 -48.43
C ILE A 167 -22.01 -22.36 -49.74
N ARG A 168 -22.25 -21.72 -50.90
CA ARG A 168 -22.34 -22.39 -52.21
C ARG A 168 -21.06 -22.31 -53.07
N ARG A 169 -19.95 -21.80 -52.52
CA ARG A 169 -18.66 -21.65 -53.24
C ARG A 169 -17.48 -22.15 -52.41
N ILE A 170 -17.55 -23.40 -51.96
CA ILE A 170 -16.37 -24.14 -51.51
C ILE A 170 -16.37 -25.44 -52.32
N PRO A 171 -15.31 -25.73 -53.12
CA PRO A 171 -15.19 -27.00 -53.84
C PRO A 171 -15.02 -28.18 -52.88
#